data_AF-A0A3D3JX65-F1
#
_entry.id   AF-A0A3D3JX65-F1
#
_cell.length_a   1.000
_cell.length_b   1.000
_cell.length_c   1.000
_cell.angle_alpha   90.00
_cell.angle_beta   90.00
_cell.angle_gamma   90.00
#
_symmetry.space_group_name_H-M   'P 1'
#
loop_
_entity.id
_entity.type
_entity.pdbx_description
1 polymer ?
#
loop_
_entity_poly.entity_id
_entity_poly.type
_entity_poly.pdbx_seq_one_letter_code
_entity_poly.pdbx_strand_id
1 'polypeptide(L)'
;MNFLFLMDPLSTVKIEKDTSFIFMIGADRRGHKLWYVPNDGLHLDNLGLSFDATPVVPSMDAAQPFECGDPTRLGQDEIDAVFIRTDPPFDARYLMNTWLLDHLPPSVFVLNSPDGLRTVNEKVWALQFHD
;
A
#
# COMPACT_ATOMS: atom_id res chain seq x y z
N MET A 1 -9.72 -2.31 -11.96
CA MET A 1 -8.77 -1.42 -11.29
C MET A 1 -7.55 -2.21 -10.89
N ASN A 2 -6.40 -1.56 -10.88
CA ASN A 2 -5.11 -2.04 -10.41
C ASN A 2 -4.83 -1.39 -9.06
N PHE A 3 -4.88 -2.18 -8.00
CA PHE A 3 -4.61 -1.73 -6.64
C PHE A 3 -3.22 -2.15 -6.20
N LEU A 4 -2.48 -1.18 -5.67
CA LEU A 4 -1.16 -1.36 -5.13
C LEU A 4 -1.24 -1.35 -3.60
N PHE A 5 -0.66 -2.33 -2.94
CA PHE A 5 -0.54 -2.44 -1.50
C PHE A 5 0.92 -2.22 -1.12
N LEU A 6 1.21 -1.02 -0.61
CA LEU A 6 2.50 -0.67 -0.02
C LEU A 6 2.50 -1.15 1.43
N MET A 7 3.23 -2.23 1.71
CA MET A 7 3.18 -2.89 3.02
C MET A 7 4.43 -3.69 3.34
N ASP A 8 4.49 -4.16 4.59
CA ASP A 8 5.47 -5.15 5.04
C ASP A 8 5.32 -6.48 4.28
N PRO A 9 6.35 -7.36 4.29
CA PRO A 9 6.34 -8.58 3.51
C PRO A 9 5.07 -9.41 3.70
N LEU A 10 4.48 -9.92 2.62
CA LEU A 10 3.25 -10.74 2.68
C LEU A 10 3.34 -11.92 3.66
N SER A 11 4.55 -12.41 3.95
CA SER A 11 4.80 -13.47 4.94
C SER A 11 4.56 -13.05 6.39
N THR A 12 4.45 -11.75 6.69
CA THR A 12 4.14 -11.23 8.04
C THR A 12 2.63 -11.14 8.30
N VAL A 13 1.81 -11.25 7.26
CA VAL A 13 0.35 -11.13 7.32
C VAL A 13 -0.25 -12.19 8.23
N LYS A 14 -1.13 -11.76 9.13
CA LYS A 14 -1.90 -12.64 10.02
C LYS A 14 -3.34 -12.72 9.53
N ILE A 15 -3.65 -13.75 8.74
CA ILE A 15 -4.95 -13.97 8.05
C ILE A 15 -6.18 -13.68 8.94
N GLU A 16 -6.15 -14.09 10.21
CA GLU A 16 -7.28 -13.93 11.13
C GLU A 16 -7.55 -12.48 11.61
N LYS A 17 -6.55 -11.59 11.48
CA LYS A 17 -6.58 -10.24 12.11
C LYS A 17 -6.15 -9.12 11.17
N ASP A 18 -5.56 -9.45 10.03
CA ASP A 18 -5.01 -8.48 9.11
C ASP A 18 -6.09 -7.92 8.19
N THR A 19 -6.41 -6.64 8.38
CA THR A 19 -7.41 -5.97 7.55
C THR A 19 -6.92 -5.78 6.11
N SER A 20 -5.60 -5.70 5.88
CA SER A 20 -5.02 -5.63 4.54
C SER A 20 -5.36 -6.88 3.73
N PHE A 21 -5.24 -8.05 4.35
CA PHE A 21 -5.65 -9.31 3.73
C PHE A 21 -7.14 -9.33 3.36
N ILE A 22 -8.01 -8.87 4.26
CA ILE A 22 -9.46 -8.78 3.99
C ILE A 22 -9.76 -7.81 2.84
N PHE A 23 -9.06 -6.68 2.75
CA PHE A 23 -9.19 -5.76 1.61
C PHE A 23 -8.74 -6.41 0.30
N MET A 24 -7.61 -7.13 0.31
CA MET A 24 -7.12 -7.85 -0.87
C MET A 24 -8.13 -8.91 -1.34
N ILE A 25 -8.64 -9.77 -0.44
CA ILE A 25 -9.69 -10.75 -0.76
C ILE A 25 -10.94 -10.07 -1.34
N GLY A 26 -11.36 -8.96 -0.73
CA GLY A 26 -12.52 -8.20 -1.19
C GLY A 26 -12.33 -7.60 -2.58
N ALA A 27 -11.12 -7.14 -2.89
CA ALA A 27 -10.78 -6.56 -4.19
C ALA A 27 -10.65 -7.63 -5.29
N ASP A 28 -9.99 -8.74 -4.98
CA ASP A 28 -9.86 -9.89 -5.88
C ASP A 28 -11.23 -10.46 -6.29
N ARG A 29 -12.14 -10.66 -5.31
CA ARG A 29 -13.52 -11.10 -5.58
C ARG A 29 -14.31 -10.19 -6.51
N ARG A 30 -13.89 -8.93 -6.67
CA ARG A 30 -14.49 -7.94 -7.59
C ARG A 30 -13.78 -7.87 -8.94
N GLY A 31 -12.80 -8.74 -9.18
CA GLY A 31 -12.02 -8.80 -10.43
C GLY A 31 -10.99 -7.69 -10.55
N HIS A 32 -10.53 -7.10 -9.44
CA HIS A 32 -9.43 -6.14 -9.45
C HIS A 32 -8.08 -6.86 -9.45
N LYS A 33 -7.07 -6.25 -10.08
CA LYS A 33 -5.69 -6.74 -10.04
C LYS A 33 -4.98 -6.15 -8.83
N LEU A 34 -4.20 -6.97 -8.14
CA LEU A 34 -3.54 -6.59 -6.91
C LEU A 34 -2.03 -6.70 -7.05
N TRP A 35 -1.34 -5.73 -6.49
CA TRP A 35 0.10 -5.61 -6.54
C TRP A 35 0.63 -5.39 -5.13
N TYR A 36 1.59 -6.20 -4.72
CA TYR A 36 2.37 -5.98 -3.49
C TYR A 36 3.61 -5.16 -3.82
N VAL A 37 3.91 -4.16 -2.98
CA VAL A 37 5.12 -3.34 -3.07
C VAL A 37 5.75 -3.23 -1.68
N PRO A 38 7.04 -3.58 -1.51
CA PRO A 38 7.74 -3.42 -0.24
C PRO A 38 7.99 -1.93 0.06
N ASN A 39 8.26 -1.62 1.33
CA ASN A 39 8.49 -0.25 1.80
C ASN A 39 9.64 0.48 1.07
N ASP A 40 10.61 -0.23 0.50
CA ASP A 40 11.72 0.33 -0.27
C ASP A 40 11.54 0.23 -1.80
N GLY A 41 10.36 -0.19 -2.26
CA GLY A 41 10.06 -0.42 -3.67
C GLY A 41 9.57 0.81 -4.45
N LEU A 42 9.60 2.02 -3.88
CA LEU A 42 9.18 3.25 -4.56
C LEU A 42 10.40 3.97 -5.16
N HIS A 43 10.27 4.40 -6.42
CA HIS A 43 11.33 5.08 -7.16
C HIS A 43 10.76 6.28 -7.89
N LEU A 44 11.42 7.44 -7.77
CA LEU A 44 11.02 8.67 -8.43
C LEU A 44 12.13 9.13 -9.38
N ASP A 45 11.78 9.37 -10.64
CA ASP A 45 12.67 9.95 -11.63
C ASP A 45 11.92 10.96 -12.52
N ASN A 46 12.52 11.35 -13.65
CA ASN A 46 11.94 12.34 -14.56
C ASN A 46 10.65 11.86 -15.27
N LEU A 47 10.36 10.56 -15.27
CA LEU A 47 9.16 9.96 -15.85
C LEU A 47 8.02 9.84 -14.83
N GLY A 48 8.29 10.11 -13.55
CA GLY A 48 7.33 10.03 -12.46
C GLY A 48 7.64 8.91 -11.48
N LEU A 49 6.63 8.51 -10.71
CA LEU A 49 6.77 7.46 -9.70
C LEU A 49 6.66 6.08 -10.36
N SER A 50 7.50 5.15 -9.93
CA SER A 50 7.45 3.75 -10.32
C SER A 50 7.66 2.82 -9.12
N PHE A 51 7.22 1.57 -9.27
CA PHE A 51 7.07 0.64 -8.16
C PHE A 51 7.64 -0.74 -8.47
N ASP A 52 8.52 -1.26 -7.61
CA ASP A 52 8.91 -2.67 -7.60
C ASP A 52 7.72 -3.50 -7.09
N ALA A 53 6.95 -4.03 -8.02
CA ALA A 53 5.66 -4.62 -7.77
C ALA A 53 5.65 -6.11 -8.09
N THR A 54 5.02 -6.88 -7.21
CA THR A 54 4.74 -8.31 -7.43
C THR A 54 3.24 -8.48 -7.59
N PRO A 55 2.74 -9.12 -8.66
CA PRO A 55 1.32 -9.43 -8.78
C PRO A 55 0.93 -10.48 -7.75
N VAL A 56 -0.22 -10.30 -7.09
CA VAL A 56 -0.67 -11.17 -5.99
C VAL A 56 -2.11 -11.58 -6.18
N VAL A 57 -2.39 -12.87 -5.98
CA VAL A 57 -3.74 -13.41 -5.83
C VAL A 57 -3.91 -13.91 -4.39
N PRO A 58 -4.78 -13.29 -3.58
CA PRO A 58 -5.03 -13.71 -2.21
C PRO A 58 -6.00 -14.91 -2.17
N SER A 59 -5.79 -15.83 -1.24
CA SER A 59 -6.59 -17.03 -1.05
C SER A 59 -6.96 -17.20 0.42
N MET A 60 -8.16 -17.74 0.68
CA MET A 60 -8.60 -18.08 2.05
C MET A 60 -7.96 -19.36 2.58
N ASP A 61 -7.12 -20.04 1.79
CA ASP A 61 -6.33 -21.17 2.26
C ASP A 61 -5.21 -20.70 3.20
N ALA A 62 -5.29 -21.09 4.47
CA ALA A 62 -4.30 -20.71 5.47
C ALA A 62 -2.89 -21.27 5.19
N ALA A 63 -2.78 -22.37 4.45
CA ALA A 63 -1.48 -22.93 4.06
C ALA A 63 -0.81 -22.13 2.93
N GLN A 64 -1.62 -21.49 2.08
CA GLN A 64 -1.14 -20.70 0.95
C GLN A 64 -2.03 -19.45 0.77
N PRO A 65 -1.87 -18.43 1.64
CA PRO A 65 -2.75 -17.26 1.62
C PRO A 65 -2.52 -16.33 0.43
N PHE A 66 -1.38 -16.46 -0.24
CA PHE A 66 -1.02 -15.65 -1.39
C PHE A 66 -0.35 -16.52 -2.45
N GLU A 67 -0.76 -16.31 -3.70
CA GLU A 67 -0.02 -16.73 -4.88
C GLU A 67 0.61 -15.49 -5.51
N CYS A 68 1.94 -15.51 -5.64
CA CYS A 68 2.72 -14.40 -6.18
C CYS A 68 3.26 -14.78 -7.56
N GLY A 69 3.13 -13.87 -8.53
CA GLY A 69 3.83 -14.00 -9.82
C GLY A 69 5.22 -13.39 -9.80
N ASP A 70 5.79 -13.21 -10.98
CA ASP A 70 7.13 -12.63 -11.12
C ASP A 70 7.15 -11.12 -10.80
N PRO A 71 8.12 -10.63 -10.03
CA PRO A 71 8.30 -9.20 -9.80
C PRO A 71 8.52 -8.43 -11.10
N THR A 72 7.96 -7.23 -11.15
CA THR A 72 8.06 -6.30 -12.29
C THR A 72 8.14 -4.86 -11.81
N ARG A 73 8.45 -3.93 -12.73
CA ARG A 73 8.38 -2.50 -12.47
C ARG A 73 7.10 -1.94 -13.08
N LEU A 74 6.26 -1.31 -12.26
CA LEU A 74 5.06 -0.60 -12.73
C LEU A 74 5.28 0.92 -12.71
N GLY A 75 4.80 1.60 -13.75
CA GLY A 75 4.66 3.05 -13.75
C GLY A 75 3.38 3.51 -13.04
N GLN A 76 3.37 4.78 -12.61
CA GLN A 76 2.19 5.42 -12.02
C GLN A 76 0.92 5.37 -12.89
N ASP A 77 1.06 5.31 -14.22
CA ASP A 77 -0.06 5.25 -15.16
C ASP A 77 -0.71 3.85 -15.24
N GLU A 78 -0.10 2.85 -14.61
CA GLU A 78 -0.59 1.47 -14.58
C GLU A 78 -1.37 1.14 -13.29
N ILE A 79 -1.48 2.09 -12.36
CA ILE A 79 -2.17 1.91 -11.09
C ILE A 79 -3.36 2.86 -10.98
N ASP A 80 -4.42 2.41 -10.32
CA ASP A 80 -5.60 3.25 -10.07
C ASP A 80 -5.67 3.71 -8.60
N ALA A 81 -5.17 2.89 -7.67
CA ALA A 81 -5.12 3.26 -6.26
C ALA A 81 -3.97 2.60 -5.51
N VAL A 82 -3.49 3.28 -4.46
CA VAL A 82 -2.47 2.82 -3.53
C VAL A 82 -3.06 2.72 -2.13
N PHE A 83 -2.94 1.55 -1.50
CA PHE A 83 -3.18 1.33 -0.09
C PHE A 83 -1.85 1.39 0.66
N ILE A 84 -1.69 2.38 1.53
CA ILE A 84 -0.57 2.48 2.49
C ILE A 84 -0.95 1.63 3.71
N ARG A 85 -0.31 0.47 3.83
CA ARG A 85 -0.60 -0.57 4.83
C ARG A 85 0.65 -1.02 5.60
N THR A 86 1.73 -0.26 5.49
CA THR A 86 2.92 -0.41 6.35
C THR A 86 2.52 -0.26 7.81
N ASP A 87 2.93 -1.21 8.65
CA ASP A 87 2.70 -1.13 10.08
C ASP A 87 3.62 -0.08 10.72
N PRO A 88 3.22 0.55 11.85
CA PRO A 88 4.10 1.41 12.63
C PRO A 88 5.39 0.67 13.06
N PRO A 89 6.50 1.41 13.29
CA PRO A 89 6.53 2.83 13.62
C PRO A 89 6.50 3.79 12.42
N PHE A 90 6.06 5.02 12.66
CA PHE A 90 6.21 6.12 11.71
C PHE A 90 7.66 6.61 11.69
N ASP A 91 8.50 5.92 10.92
CA ASP A 91 9.93 6.17 10.83
C ASP A 91 10.31 7.02 9.59
N ALA A 92 11.62 7.19 9.35
CA ALA A 92 12.12 7.95 8.22
C ALA A 92 11.73 7.35 6.86
N ARG A 93 11.61 6.02 6.76
CA ARG A 93 11.22 5.34 5.53
C ARG A 93 9.74 5.56 5.25
N TYR A 94 8.89 5.37 6.27
CA TYR A 94 7.46 5.64 6.19
C TYR A 94 7.24 7.09 5.76
N LEU A 95 7.88 8.05 6.44
CA LEU A 95 7.77 9.47 6.13
C LEU A 95 8.24 9.77 4.69
N MET A 96 9.37 9.23 4.26
CA MET A 96 9.86 9.41 2.90
C MET A 96 8.86 8.89 1.86
N ASN A 97 8.28 7.71 2.08
CA ASN A 97 7.26 7.15 1.19
C ASN A 97 6.04 8.06 1.06
N THR A 98 5.63 8.75 2.14
CA THR A 98 4.53 9.72 2.03
C THR A 98 4.87 10.87 1.09
N TRP A 99 6.11 11.38 1.10
CA TRP A 99 6.52 12.44 0.17
C TRP A 99 6.64 11.94 -1.27
N LEU A 100 7.13 10.70 -1.48
CA LEU A 100 7.18 10.11 -2.81
C LEU A 100 5.76 9.95 -3.40
N LEU A 101 4.79 9.53 -2.58
CA LEU A 101 3.41 9.36 -3.01
C LEU A 101 2.69 10.68 -3.33
N ASP A 102 3.16 11.84 -2.83
CA ASP A 102 2.63 13.16 -3.24
C ASP A 102 2.92 13.50 -4.71
N HIS A 103 3.88 12.82 -5.35
CA HIS A 103 4.19 13.00 -6.77
C HIS A 103 3.24 12.25 -7.71
N LEU A 104 2.35 11.42 -7.19
CA LEU A 104 1.37 10.71 -8.01
C LEU A 104 0.38 11.68 -8.67
N PRO A 105 -0.05 11.39 -9.91
CA PRO A 105 -1.03 12.22 -10.58
C PRO A 105 -2.39 12.13 -9.84
N PRO A 106 -3.24 13.17 -9.93
CA PRO A 106 -4.55 13.17 -9.27
C PRO A 106 -5.51 12.03 -9.68
N SER A 107 -5.21 11.33 -10.79
CA SER A 107 -5.94 10.15 -11.23
C SER A 107 -5.72 8.91 -10.35
N VAL A 108 -4.63 8.86 -9.58
CA VAL A 108 -4.32 7.75 -8.67
C VAL A 108 -4.79 8.09 -7.27
N PHE A 109 -5.69 7.26 -6.74
CA PHE A 109 -6.22 7.45 -5.40
C PHE A 109 -5.31 6.84 -4.33
N VAL A 110 -4.85 7.60 -3.34
CA VAL A 110 -3.99 7.10 -2.26
C VAL A 110 -4.74 7.03 -0.94
N LEU A 111 -4.78 5.83 -0.36
CA LEU A 111 -5.49 5.53 0.88
C LEU A 111 -4.51 5.08 1.99
N ASN A 112 -4.39 5.78 3.11
CA ASN A 112 -4.91 7.13 3.35
C ASN A 112 -4.07 8.19 2.61
N SER A 113 -4.54 9.43 2.56
CA SER A 113 -3.78 10.53 1.95
C SER A 113 -2.40 10.67 2.62
N PRO A 114 -1.30 10.80 1.86
CA PRO A 114 0.03 10.99 2.43
C PRO A 114 0.15 12.19 3.36
N ASP A 115 -0.46 13.33 2.99
CA ASP A 115 -0.51 14.53 3.84
C ASP A 115 -1.21 14.29 5.17
N GLY A 116 -2.36 13.61 5.14
CA GLY A 116 -3.08 13.22 6.35
C GLY A 116 -2.24 12.35 7.27
N LEU A 117 -1.45 11.41 6.75
CA LEU A 117 -0.57 10.56 7.56
C LEU A 117 0.55 11.35 8.24
N ARG A 118 1.08 12.40 7.60
CA ARG A 118 2.09 13.28 8.22
C ARG A 118 1.49 14.22 9.27
N THR A 119 0.28 14.69 9.03
CA THR A 119 -0.39 15.69 9.87
C THR A 119 -1.04 15.06 11.10
N VAL A 120 -1.71 13.93 10.91
CA VAL A 120 -2.57 13.27 11.91
C VAL A 120 -1.80 12.15 12.59
N ASN A 121 -0.78 12.50 13.38
CA ASN A 121 -0.08 11.51 14.19
C ASN A 121 -1.03 10.86 15.21
N GLU A 122 -1.09 9.53 15.24
CA GLU A 122 -2.07 8.76 16.04
C GLU A 122 -2.08 9.13 17.54
N LYS A 123 -0.95 9.55 18.12
CA LYS A 123 -0.83 9.85 19.55
C LYS A 123 -1.01 11.34 19.83
N VAL A 124 -0.37 12.19 19.03
CA VAL A 124 -0.38 13.65 19.26
C VAL A 124 -1.69 14.27 18.80
N TRP A 125 -2.31 13.74 17.74
CA TRP A 125 -3.54 14.32 17.17
C TRP A 125 -4.72 14.26 18.14
N ALA A 126 -4.74 13.31 19.07
CA ALA A 126 -5.76 13.24 20.13
C ALA A 126 -5.86 14.55 20.94
N LEU A 127 -4.79 15.33 21.05
CA LEU A 127 -4.78 16.62 21.76
C LEU A 127 -5.63 17.72 21.09
N GLN A 128 -6.09 17.51 19.85
CA GLN A 128 -7.01 18.43 19.16
C GLN A 128 -8.47 18.26 19.61
N PHE A 129 -8.78 17.21 20.38
CA PHE A 129 -10.13 16.92 20.86
C PHE A 129 -10.16 17.03 22.39
N HIS A 130 -10.89 18.03 22.88
CA HIS A 130 -10.93 18.37 24.31
C HIS A 130 -12.16 17.79 25.05
N ASP A 131 -13.05 17.11 24.33
CA ASP A 131 -14.31 16.55 24.82
C ASP A 131 -14.24 15.02 24.99
#